data_AF-A0A6G1W8Z9-F1
#
_entry.id   AF-A0A6G1W8Z9-F1
#
_cell.length_a   1.000
_cell.length_b   1.000
_cell.length_c   1.000
_cell.angle_alpha   90.00
_cell.angle_beta   90.00
_cell.angle_gamma   90.00
#
_symmetry.space_group_name_H-M   'P 1'
#
loop_
_entity.id
_entity.type
_entity.pdbx_description
1 polymer ?
#
loop_
_entity_poly.entity_id
_entity_poly.type
_entity_poly.pdbx_seq_one_letter_code
_entity_poly.pdbx_strand_id
1 'polypeptide(L)'
;MSHHTNTSAEAEKVHQAALNLIYRHTHKDFKGVRAGVKEILTVRGLIELNDLSEFEVAARLPQALKKEAQRIAKREKERAQ
;
A
#
# COMPACT_ATOMS: atom_id res chain seq x y z
N MET A 1 34.76 9.00 7.35
CA MET A 1 34.12 8.89 6.03
C MET A 1 32.68 8.48 6.24
N SER A 2 31.76 9.17 5.58
CA SER A 2 30.37 9.39 5.98
C SER A 2 29.48 8.18 5.68
N HIS A 3 28.91 7.55 6.72
CA HIS A 3 27.88 6.52 6.59
C HIS A 3 26.49 7.15 6.43
N HIS A 4 26.11 7.63 5.24
CA HIS A 4 24.80 8.26 4.98
C HIS A 4 24.07 7.66 3.77
N THR A 5 24.03 6.33 3.64
CA THR A 5 23.29 5.68 2.54
C THR A 5 22.20 4.70 2.98
N ASN A 6 22.07 4.38 4.27
CA ASN A 6 21.12 3.34 4.72
C ASN A 6 19.68 3.84 4.94
N THR A 7 19.48 5.13 5.23
CA THR A 7 18.16 5.67 5.61
C THR A 7 17.19 5.75 4.43
N SER A 8 17.69 6.07 3.23
CA SER A 8 16.86 6.24 2.03
C SER A 8 16.33 4.91 1.47
N ALA A 9 17.13 3.85 1.49
CA ALA A 9 16.72 2.54 1.00
C ALA A 9 15.65 1.88 1.89
N GLU A 10 15.72 2.09 3.21
CA GLU A 10 14.72 1.56 4.13
C GLU A 10 13.40 2.32 4.02
N ALA A 11 13.44 3.65 3.89
CA ALA A 11 12.26 4.46 3.64
C ALA A 11 11.51 4.02 2.37
N GLU A 12 12.24 3.73 1.29
CA GLU A 12 11.66 3.25 0.03
C GLU A 12 10.97 1.88 0.20
N LYS A 13 11.60 0.95 0.93
CA LYS A 13 10.98 -0.36 1.23
C LYS A 13 9.71 -0.22 2.04
N VAL A 14 9.71 0.64 3.05
CA VAL A 14 8.53 0.92 3.88
C VAL A 14 7.41 1.53 3.03
N HIS A 15 7.75 2.49 2.15
CA HIS A 15 6.80 3.10 1.23
C HIS A 15 6.19 2.05 0.28
N GLN A 16 7.01 1.23 -0.35
CA GLN A 16 6.54 0.17 -1.24
C GLN A 16 5.68 -0.88 -0.52
N ALA A 17 5.99 -1.20 0.73
CA ALA A 17 5.16 -2.07 1.56
C ALA A 17 3.79 -1.44 1.85
N ALA A 18 3.73 -0.13 2.11
CA ALA A 18 2.49 0.61 2.28
C ALA A 18 1.64 0.60 1.00
N LEU A 19 2.23 0.86 -0.16
CA LEU A 19 1.54 0.80 -1.46
C LEU A 19 0.96 -0.59 -1.74
N ASN A 20 1.73 -1.64 -1.47
CA ASN A 20 1.27 -3.02 -1.63
C ASN A 20 0.10 -3.37 -0.70
N LEU A 21 0.13 -2.87 0.53
CA LEU A 21 -0.94 -3.06 1.49
C LEU A 21 -2.22 -2.33 1.07
N ILE A 22 -2.07 -1.07 0.65
CA ILE A 22 -3.16 -0.26 0.10
C ILE A 22 -3.79 -1.00 -1.08
N TYR A 23 -3.00 -1.40 -2.06
CA TYR A 23 -3.47 -2.16 -3.22
C TYR A 23 -4.32 -3.39 -2.84
N ARG A 24 -3.85 -4.18 -1.87
CA ARG A 24 -4.55 -5.40 -1.43
C ARG A 24 -5.94 -5.10 -0.83
N HIS A 25 -6.09 -3.99 -0.12
CA HIS A 25 -7.25 -3.73 0.74
C HIS A 25 -8.17 -2.60 0.28
N THR A 26 -7.73 -1.81 -0.70
CA THR A 26 -8.51 -0.74 -1.34
C THR A 26 -8.78 -1.04 -2.82
N HIS A 27 -8.93 -2.32 -3.17
CA HIS A 27 -9.15 -2.79 -4.54
C HIS A 27 -10.35 -2.14 -5.26
N LYS A 28 -11.34 -1.62 -4.52
CA LYS A 28 -12.46 -0.86 -5.11
C LYS A 28 -12.01 0.39 -5.89
N ASP A 29 -10.87 0.96 -5.49
CA ASP A 29 -10.29 2.15 -6.11
C ASP A 29 -9.32 1.78 -7.25
N PHE A 30 -8.95 0.50 -7.35
CA PHE A 30 -8.06 -0.01 -8.37
C PHE A 30 -8.81 -0.22 -9.70
N LYS A 31 -8.28 0.33 -10.81
CA LYS A 31 -8.97 0.30 -12.12
C LYS A 31 -8.31 -0.59 -13.18
N GLY A 32 -7.18 -1.22 -12.84
CA GLY A 32 -6.51 -2.16 -13.72
C GLY A 32 -5.01 -1.96 -13.77
N VAL A 33 -4.35 -2.78 -14.59
CA VAL A 33 -2.92 -2.69 -14.86
C VAL A 33 -2.74 -2.19 -16.29
N ARG A 34 -2.05 -1.07 -16.47
CA ARG A 34 -1.69 -0.51 -17.77
C ARG A 34 -0.18 -0.53 -17.93
N ALA A 35 0.32 -1.14 -19.02
CA ALA A 35 1.75 -1.28 -19.27
C ALA A 35 2.56 -1.90 -18.09
N GLY A 36 1.93 -2.80 -17.32
CA GLY A 36 2.54 -3.40 -16.14
C GLY A 36 2.44 -2.58 -14.85
N VAL A 37 1.94 -1.33 -14.93
CA VAL A 37 1.74 -0.46 -13.77
C VAL A 37 0.30 -0.51 -13.28
N LYS A 38 0.16 -0.58 -11.96
CA LYS A 38 -1.12 -0.59 -11.25
C LYS A 38 -1.71 0.82 -11.23
N GLU A 39 -2.94 1.01 -11.71
CA GLU A 39 -3.63 2.32 -11.68
C GLU A 39 -4.67 2.41 -10.54
N ILE A 40 -4.69 3.52 -9.82
CA ILE A 40 -5.63 3.79 -8.72
C ILE A 40 -6.40 5.10 -8.97
N LEU A 41 -7.71 5.05 -8.71
CA LEU A 41 -8.56 6.23 -8.76
C LEU A 41 -8.38 7.07 -7.49
N THR A 42 -8.05 8.34 -7.70
CA THR A 42 -7.90 9.37 -6.67
C THR A 42 -8.83 10.54 -6.96
N VAL A 43 -8.85 11.54 -6.06
CA VAL A 43 -9.56 12.80 -6.29
C VAL A 43 -9.00 13.59 -7.48
N ARG A 44 -7.74 13.32 -7.85
CA ARG A 44 -7.04 13.95 -8.97
C ARG A 44 -7.28 13.23 -10.30
N GLY A 45 -7.98 12.10 -10.28
CA GLY A 45 -8.19 11.22 -11.43
C GLY A 45 -7.51 9.86 -11.29
N LEU A 46 -7.38 9.17 -12.41
CA LEU A 46 -6.71 7.88 -12.50
C LEU A 46 -5.20 8.10 -12.63
N ILE A 47 -4.43 7.61 -11.65
CA ILE A 47 -2.97 7.75 -11.61
C ILE A 47 -2.31 6.40 -11.34
N GLU A 48 -0.99 6.32 -11.52
CA GLU A 48 -0.23 5.15 -11.13
C GLU A 48 -0.20 5.01 -9.60
N LEU A 49 -0.20 3.77 -9.10
CA LEU A 49 -0.16 3.48 -7.67
C LEU A 49 1.11 4.05 -7.02
N ASN A 50 2.23 4.01 -7.75
CA ASN A 50 3.51 4.53 -7.30
C ASN A 50 3.57 6.07 -7.31
N ASP A 51 2.63 6.73 -8.00
CA ASP A 51 2.50 8.20 -8.04
C ASP A 51 1.60 8.74 -6.92
N LEU A 52 1.16 7.88 -5.99
CA LEU A 52 0.47 8.35 -4.79
C LEU A 52 1.42 9.21 -3.97
N SER A 53 0.97 10.43 -3.67
CA SER A 53 1.69 11.31 -2.76
C SER A 53 1.72 10.71 -1.34
N GLU A 54 2.71 11.10 -0.54
CA GLU A 54 2.81 10.68 0.85
C GLU A 54 1.53 10.97 1.65
N PHE A 55 0.86 12.08 1.37
CA PHE A 55 -0.42 12.44 1.97
C PHE A 55 -1.53 11.43 1.61
N GLU A 56 -1.64 11.04 0.35
CA GLU A 56 -2.65 10.06 -0.09
C GLU A 56 -2.35 8.66 0.47
N VAL A 57 -1.07 8.29 0.57
CA VAL A 57 -0.64 7.06 1.24
C VAL A 57 -1.02 7.12 2.72
N ALA A 58 -0.70 8.20 3.42
CA ALA A 58 -1.04 8.40 4.83
C ALA A 58 -2.54 8.38 5.09
N ALA A 59 -3.36 8.90 4.18
CA ALA A 59 -4.82 8.87 4.28
C ALA A 59 -5.40 7.46 4.08
N ARG A 60 -4.80 6.64 3.21
CA ARG A 60 -5.30 5.30 2.85
C ARG A 60 -4.77 4.19 3.75
N LEU A 61 -3.53 4.34 4.24
CA LEU A 61 -2.81 3.30 4.98
C LEU A 61 -3.52 2.82 6.26
N PRO A 62 -4.12 3.69 7.12
CA PRO A 62 -4.81 3.22 8.33
C PRO A 62 -5.96 2.25 8.04
N GLN A 63 -6.73 2.51 6.97
CA GLN A 63 -7.81 1.62 6.56
C GLN A 63 -7.27 0.28 6.05
N ALA A 64 -6.19 0.31 5.27
CA ALA A 64 -5.54 -0.89 4.75
C ALA A 64 -4.97 -1.77 5.89
N LEU A 65 -4.32 -1.15 6.89
CA LEU A 65 -3.82 -1.84 8.09
C LEU A 65 -4.95 -2.50 8.89
N LYS A 66 -6.06 -1.78 9.11
CA LYS A 66 -7.23 -2.33 9.81
C LYS A 66 -7.78 -3.58 9.11
N LYS A 67 -7.89 -3.55 7.78
CA LYS A 67 -8.38 -4.68 6.99
C LYS A 67 -7.39 -5.86 6.99
N GLU A 68 -6.08 -5.59 6.95
CA GLU A 68 -5.08 -6.65 7.05
C GLU A 68 -5.11 -7.34 8.42
N ALA A 69 -5.22 -6.57 9.50
CA ALA A 69 -5.37 -7.14 10.85
C ALA A 69 -6.62 -8.03 10.95
N GLN A 70 -7.76 -7.58 10.40
CA GLN A 70 -8.98 -8.39 10.34
C GLN A 70 -8.80 -9.67 9.53
N ARG A 71 -8.10 -9.62 8.39
CA ARG A 71 -7.79 -10.79 7.56
C ARG A 71 -6.91 -11.79 8.30
N ILE A 72 -5.87 -11.32 9.00
CA ILE A 72 -4.98 -12.16 9.80
C ILE A 72 -5.76 -12.83 10.93
N ALA A 73 -6.51 -12.05 11.73
CA ALA A 73 -7.33 -12.58 12.81
C ALA A 73 -8.37 -13.59 12.34
N LYS A 74 -8.98 -13.37 11.16
CA LYS A 74 -9.90 -14.34 10.55
C LYS A 74 -9.18 -15.65 10.20
N ARG A 75 -8.02 -15.59 9.55
CA ARG A 75 -7.24 -16.78 9.19
C ARG A 75 -6.73 -17.56 10.41
N GLU A 76 -6.37 -16.88 11.49
CA GLU A 76 -5.98 -17.53 12.74
C GLU A 76 -7.15 -18.29 13.36
N LYS A 77 -8.36 -17.69 13.38
CA LYS A 77 -9.57 -18.36 13.83
C LYS A 77 -9.92 -19.58 13.00
N GLU A 78 -9.76 -19.51 11.68
CA GLU A 78 -10.00 -20.63 10.76
C GLU A 78 -8.98 -21.77 10.92
N ARG A 79 -7.74 -21.47 11.35
CA ARG A 79 -6.70 -22.47 11.58
C ARG A 79 -6.78 -23.16 12.94
N ALA A 80 -7.45 -22.53 13.90
CA ALA A 80 -7.65 -23.06 15.25
C ALA A 80 -8.92 -23.93 15.36
N GLN A 81 -9.71 -24.03 14.28
CA GLN A 81 -10.85 -24.93 14.12
C GLN A 81 -10.41 -26.21 13.39
#